data_AF-A0A7S2L0T7-F1
#
_entry.id   AF-A0A7S2L0T7-F1
#
_cell.length_a   1.000
_cell.length_b   1.000
_cell.length_c   1.000
_cell.angle_alpha   90.00
_cell.angle_beta   90.00
_cell.angle_gamma   90.00
#
_symmetry.space_group_name_H-M   'P 1'
#
loop_
_entity.id
_entity.type
_entity.pdbx_description
1 polymer ?
#
loop_
_entity_poly.entity_id
_entity_poly.type
_entity_poly.pdbx_seq_one_letter_code
_entity_poly.pdbx_strand_id
1 'polypeptide(L)'
;SIQPQTTKPPPTKLIPSGVVCLRGNLVQETRDDTALYRITGLWSMGLDQILADPENKLALCSDFEYEHKTESSSGETSASVPAVTFPPSGTYIGSFTVNNAGVKTKVEEQDVVLNFVENNEGFYNVEGKGSNMYGKYTISGTLSTEGVITIYRHYTSLVAQPTKTNKTKKKESVPQVKPPPTKLIPTGVVCLRGKLVRNTSEGISLDKYCIHKITGMWAMGLDKILADPENSKGECSNFEYEHKASGGVTAFPLSGKYNGSFLVNAPHGGAKTKIEEKNVMLKFRENTEGYHNVEGKGSNVWGKYSITGTLSKEGEITLFRHYQAVKAQPKKTKKVATAKQQKPPAANKKQTTVSRTKTTASKLQTPHKSFTPSTNPNIAAGEYLLERFRILLSRL
;
A
#
# COMPACT_ATOMS: atom_id res chain seq x y z
N SER A 1 7.46 -58.08 -7.49
CA SER A 1 7.00 -56.95 -6.67
C SER A 1 6.41 -55.91 -7.61
N ILE A 2 5.09 -55.73 -7.61
CA ILE A 2 4.42 -54.72 -8.43
C ILE A 2 4.61 -53.40 -7.68
N GLN A 3 5.53 -52.53 -8.14
CA GLN A 3 5.57 -51.17 -7.61
C GLN A 3 4.20 -50.53 -7.87
N PRO A 4 3.54 -49.95 -6.86
CA PRO A 4 2.28 -49.26 -7.06
C PRO A 4 2.53 -48.13 -8.08
N GLN A 5 1.92 -48.24 -9.26
CA GLN A 5 1.94 -47.16 -10.24
C GLN A 5 1.32 -45.93 -9.57
N THR A 6 2.15 -44.92 -9.30
CA THR A 6 1.67 -43.62 -8.83
C THR A 6 0.87 -43.01 -9.98
N THR A 7 -0.45 -43.08 -9.88
CA THR A 7 -1.35 -42.47 -10.85
C THR A 7 -1.11 -40.96 -10.84
N LYS A 8 -0.75 -40.40 -12.01
CA LYS A 8 -0.62 -38.95 -12.19
C LYS A 8 -1.92 -38.25 -11.75
N PRO A 9 -1.87 -37.05 -11.16
CA PRO A 9 -3.06 -36.32 -10.71
C PRO A 9 -3.93 -35.90 -11.91
N PRO A 10 -5.23 -35.66 -11.70
CA PRO A 10 -6.08 -35.02 -12.71
C PRO A 10 -5.65 -33.56 -12.93
N PRO A 11 -6.06 -32.93 -14.05
CA PRO A 11 -5.76 -31.53 -14.29
C PRO A 11 -6.43 -30.60 -13.28
N THR A 12 -5.74 -29.51 -12.96
CA THR A 12 -6.30 -28.43 -12.15
C THR A 12 -7.47 -27.78 -12.87
N LYS A 13 -8.63 -27.68 -12.20
CA LYS A 13 -9.79 -27.00 -12.76
C LYS A 13 -9.51 -25.51 -12.92
N LEU A 14 -9.75 -24.99 -14.13
CA LEU A 14 -9.65 -23.56 -14.42
C LEU A 14 -10.79 -22.80 -13.73
N ILE A 15 -10.47 -21.63 -13.18
CA ILE A 15 -11.42 -20.77 -12.47
C ILE A 15 -11.66 -19.54 -13.36
N PRO A 16 -12.86 -19.38 -13.95
CA PRO A 16 -13.07 -18.36 -14.98
C PRO A 16 -13.07 -16.93 -14.42
N SER A 17 -13.53 -16.72 -13.18
CA SER A 17 -13.69 -15.38 -12.60
C SER A 17 -13.52 -15.35 -11.08
N GLY A 18 -13.35 -14.15 -10.52
CA GLY A 18 -13.33 -13.91 -9.06
C GLY A 18 -12.01 -14.22 -8.37
N VAL A 19 -10.97 -14.59 -9.13
CA VAL A 19 -9.62 -14.87 -8.63
C VAL A 19 -8.62 -14.15 -9.52
N VAL A 20 -7.58 -13.57 -8.91
CA VAL A 20 -6.49 -12.93 -9.67
C VAL A 20 -5.86 -13.96 -10.58
N CYS A 21 -5.86 -13.67 -11.89
CA CYS A 21 -5.39 -14.57 -12.93
C CYS A 21 -4.18 -13.95 -13.62
N LEU A 22 -3.16 -14.78 -13.86
CA LEU A 22 -1.96 -14.47 -14.62
C LEU A 22 -1.91 -15.45 -15.79
N ARG A 23 -1.79 -14.96 -17.01
CA ARG A 23 -1.62 -15.81 -18.20
C ARG A 23 -0.46 -15.29 -19.04
N GLY A 24 0.45 -16.19 -19.39
CA GLY A 24 1.67 -15.84 -20.11
C GLY A 24 2.32 -17.04 -20.76
N ASN A 25 3.57 -16.87 -21.14
CA ASN A 25 4.40 -17.94 -21.72
C ASN A 25 5.60 -18.19 -20.83
N LEU A 26 5.88 -19.46 -20.55
CA LEU A 26 7.14 -19.90 -19.98
C LEU A 26 8.14 -20.12 -21.12
N VAL A 27 9.20 -19.32 -21.13
CA VAL A 27 10.25 -19.35 -22.15
C VAL A 27 11.56 -19.76 -21.48
N GLN A 28 12.30 -20.65 -22.14
CA GLN A 28 13.70 -20.92 -21.83
C GLN A 28 14.57 -20.08 -22.76
N GLU A 29 15.44 -19.28 -22.17
CA GLU A 29 16.44 -18.47 -22.86
C GLU A 29 17.83 -18.97 -22.46
N THR A 30 18.81 -18.86 -23.36
CA THR A 30 20.21 -19.15 -23.04
C THR A 30 20.97 -17.84 -22.98
N ARG A 31 21.58 -17.57 -21.82
CA ARG A 31 22.43 -16.39 -21.61
C ARG A 31 23.74 -16.84 -20.98
N ASP A 32 24.86 -16.56 -21.65
CA ASP A 32 26.20 -16.92 -21.19
C ASP A 32 26.30 -18.42 -20.82
N ASP A 33 25.83 -19.29 -21.74
CA ASP A 33 25.73 -20.75 -21.58
C ASP A 33 24.87 -21.24 -20.39
N THR A 34 24.15 -20.34 -19.74
CA THR A 34 23.24 -20.65 -18.64
C THR A 34 21.79 -20.59 -19.14
N ALA A 35 21.02 -21.65 -18.88
CA ALA A 35 19.59 -21.64 -19.14
C ALA A 35 18.88 -20.75 -18.11
N LEU A 36 18.18 -19.72 -18.62
CA LEU A 36 17.31 -18.82 -17.87
C LEU A 36 15.86 -19.15 -18.19
N TYR A 37 15.02 -19.28 -17.17
CA TYR A 37 13.60 -19.56 -17.36
C TYR A 37 12.77 -18.36 -16.93
N ARG A 38 11.98 -17.86 -17.86
CA ARG A 38 11.22 -16.63 -17.66
C ARG A 38 9.76 -16.83 -18.02
N ILE A 39 8.87 -16.26 -17.20
CA ILE A 39 7.43 -16.21 -17.46
C ILE A 39 7.04 -14.76 -17.63
N THR A 40 6.53 -14.39 -18.79
CA THR A 40 5.99 -13.05 -19.04
C THR A 40 4.56 -13.14 -19.56
N GLY A 41 3.72 -12.20 -19.18
CA GLY A 41 2.36 -12.14 -19.70
C GLY A 41 1.51 -11.04 -19.09
N LEU A 42 0.20 -11.27 -19.12
CA LEU A 42 -0.82 -10.36 -18.63
C LEU A 42 -1.48 -10.91 -17.37
N TRP A 43 -1.84 -10.02 -16.46
CA TRP A 43 -2.65 -10.34 -15.30
C TRP A 43 -3.90 -9.47 -15.23
N SER A 44 -4.96 -10.01 -14.64
CA SER A 44 -6.22 -9.32 -14.37
C SER A 44 -6.96 -9.96 -13.18
N MET A 45 -8.18 -9.49 -12.90
CA MET A 45 -9.05 -10.05 -11.86
C MET A 45 -9.84 -11.30 -12.28
N GLY A 46 -9.62 -11.81 -13.50
CA GLY A 46 -10.32 -12.98 -14.03
C GLY A 46 -9.78 -13.43 -15.38
N LEU A 47 -9.79 -14.74 -15.65
CA LEU A 47 -9.27 -15.26 -16.91
C LEU A 47 -10.05 -14.72 -18.12
N ASP A 48 -11.35 -14.52 -17.96
CA ASP A 48 -12.25 -13.92 -18.95
C ASP A 48 -11.76 -12.58 -19.50
N GLN A 49 -11.23 -11.70 -18.65
CA GLN A 49 -10.70 -10.39 -19.08
C GLN A 49 -9.45 -10.52 -19.95
N ILE A 50 -8.55 -11.45 -19.61
CA ILE A 50 -7.34 -11.68 -20.40
C ILE A 50 -7.71 -12.30 -21.75
N LEU A 51 -8.67 -13.21 -21.78
CA LEU A 51 -9.13 -13.84 -23.01
C LEU A 51 -9.92 -12.87 -23.91
N ALA A 52 -10.62 -11.90 -23.33
CA ALA A 52 -11.34 -10.87 -24.07
C ALA A 52 -10.41 -9.83 -24.72
N ASP A 53 -9.21 -9.62 -24.16
CA ASP A 53 -8.22 -8.67 -24.67
C ASP A 53 -6.78 -9.20 -24.53
N PRO A 54 -6.41 -10.23 -25.32
CA PRO A 54 -5.12 -10.92 -25.17
C PRO A 54 -3.91 -10.04 -25.56
N GLU A 55 -4.15 -8.97 -26.32
CA GLU A 55 -3.12 -7.98 -26.70
C GLU A 55 -3.15 -6.73 -25.81
N ASN A 56 -4.01 -6.71 -24.79
CA ASN A 56 -4.20 -5.59 -23.87
C ASN A 56 -4.49 -4.23 -24.55
N LYS A 57 -5.20 -4.23 -25.69
CA LYS A 57 -5.55 -3.03 -26.47
C LYS A 57 -6.52 -2.10 -25.72
N LEU A 58 -7.36 -2.66 -24.87
CA LEU A 58 -8.34 -1.95 -24.05
C LEU A 58 -7.77 -1.57 -22.68
N ALA A 59 -6.51 -1.90 -22.40
CA ALA A 59 -5.85 -1.67 -21.11
C ALA A 59 -6.60 -2.27 -19.91
N LEU A 60 -7.30 -3.39 -20.13
CA LEU A 60 -8.04 -4.13 -19.08
C LEU A 60 -7.10 -4.98 -18.23
N CYS A 61 -5.91 -5.28 -18.73
CA CYS A 61 -4.90 -6.11 -18.08
C CYS A 61 -3.66 -5.28 -17.75
N SER A 62 -2.74 -5.88 -16.99
CA SER A 62 -1.43 -5.30 -16.74
C SER A 62 -0.33 -6.35 -16.84
N ASP A 63 0.89 -5.90 -17.07
CA ASP A 63 2.02 -6.80 -17.31
C ASP A 63 2.51 -7.45 -16.02
N PHE A 64 2.98 -8.70 -16.12
CA PHE A 64 3.74 -9.38 -15.07
C PHE A 64 4.94 -10.13 -15.65
N GLU A 65 5.95 -10.33 -14.81
CA GLU A 65 7.17 -11.06 -15.16
C GLU A 65 7.66 -11.86 -13.95
N TYR A 66 8.03 -13.12 -14.17
CA TYR A 66 8.74 -14.00 -13.25
C TYR A 66 10.02 -14.54 -13.88
N GLU A 67 11.10 -14.58 -13.10
CA GLU A 67 12.38 -15.18 -13.47
C GLU A 67 12.72 -16.28 -12.47
N HIS A 68 13.04 -17.49 -12.96
CA HIS A 68 13.46 -18.60 -12.11
C HIS A 68 14.82 -18.27 -11.49
N LYS A 69 14.91 -18.37 -10.16
CA LYS A 69 16.14 -18.12 -9.44
C LYS A 69 16.98 -19.40 -9.45
N THR A 70 17.95 -19.46 -10.35
CA THR A 70 18.98 -20.49 -10.31
C THR A 70 19.79 -20.31 -9.03
N GLU A 71 19.71 -21.28 -8.11
CA GLU A 71 20.61 -21.29 -6.96
C GLU A 71 22.03 -21.49 -7.49
N SER A 72 22.82 -20.42 -7.49
CA SER A 72 24.24 -20.49 -7.76
C SER A 72 24.88 -21.31 -6.65
N SER A 73 25.02 -22.61 -6.91
CA SER A 73 25.80 -23.56 -6.13
C SER A 73 27.24 -23.04 -6.04
N SER A 74 27.50 -22.24 -5.01
CA SER A 74 28.79 -21.63 -4.74
C SER A 74 29.68 -22.64 -4.05
N GLY A 75 30.44 -23.40 -4.83
CA GLY A 75 31.61 -24.13 -4.31
C GLY A 75 31.71 -25.59 -4.76
N GLU A 76 32.72 -25.82 -5.60
CA GLU A 76 33.60 -26.99 -5.56
C GLU A 76 32.97 -28.39 -5.60
N THR A 77 32.62 -28.87 -6.79
CA THR A 77 33.18 -30.11 -7.37
C THR A 77 32.63 -30.30 -8.77
N SER A 78 33.50 -30.64 -9.72
CA SER A 78 33.22 -30.85 -11.15
C SER A 78 32.39 -32.12 -11.42
N ALA A 79 31.27 -32.30 -10.73
CA ALA A 79 30.30 -33.34 -11.02
C ALA A 79 29.31 -32.82 -12.08
N SER A 80 29.05 -33.63 -13.09
CA SER A 80 28.10 -33.35 -14.18
C SER A 80 26.78 -32.80 -13.62
N VAL A 81 26.43 -31.57 -14.00
CA VAL A 81 25.19 -30.92 -13.59
C VAL A 81 24.02 -31.79 -14.07
N PRO A 82 23.14 -32.28 -13.18
CA PRO A 82 21.97 -33.05 -13.62
C PRO A 82 21.12 -32.18 -14.54
N ALA A 83 20.68 -32.76 -15.66
CA ALA A 83 19.81 -32.08 -16.61
C ALA A 83 18.57 -31.54 -15.88
N VAL A 84 18.38 -30.22 -15.89
CA VAL A 84 17.22 -29.57 -15.28
C VAL A 84 15.98 -30.02 -16.04
N THR A 85 15.04 -30.66 -15.34
CA THR A 85 13.74 -31.06 -15.92
C THR A 85 12.94 -29.81 -16.26
N PHE A 86 12.58 -29.64 -17.53
CA PHE A 86 11.67 -28.58 -17.95
C PHE A 86 10.21 -29.02 -17.77
N PRO A 87 9.34 -28.21 -17.16
CA PRO A 87 9.59 -26.89 -16.56
C PRO A 87 10.30 -26.97 -15.18
N PRO A 88 11.16 -26.00 -14.83
CA PRO A 88 11.89 -26.05 -13.56
C PRO A 88 10.98 -25.64 -12.39
N SER A 89 10.74 -26.57 -11.46
CA SER A 89 10.16 -26.21 -10.17
C SER A 89 11.17 -25.44 -9.33
N GLY A 90 10.71 -24.54 -8.46
CA GLY A 90 11.59 -23.81 -7.54
C GLY A 90 11.15 -22.39 -7.24
N THR A 91 12.12 -21.57 -6.84
CA THR A 91 11.91 -20.17 -6.46
C THR A 91 11.96 -19.28 -7.69
N TYR A 92 11.03 -18.33 -7.75
CA TYR A 92 10.96 -17.29 -8.76
C TYR A 92 11.07 -15.91 -8.11
N ILE A 93 11.69 -14.97 -8.82
CA ILE A 93 11.66 -13.54 -8.50
C ILE A 93 10.68 -12.92 -9.47
N GLY A 94 9.76 -12.10 -8.95
CA GLY A 94 8.62 -11.68 -9.73
C GLY A 94 8.15 -10.29 -9.45
N SER A 95 7.48 -9.71 -10.44
CA SER A 95 6.79 -8.44 -10.28
C SER A 95 5.60 -8.33 -11.22
N PHE A 96 4.66 -7.46 -10.87
CA PHE A 96 3.57 -7.08 -11.75
C PHE A 96 3.29 -5.59 -11.65
N THR A 97 2.68 -5.03 -12.70
CA THR A 97 2.31 -3.62 -12.71
C THR A 97 0.85 -3.45 -12.31
N VAL A 98 0.55 -2.43 -11.51
CA VAL A 98 -0.83 -2.00 -11.22
C VAL A 98 -1.01 -0.61 -11.81
N ASN A 99 -2.05 -0.42 -12.62
CA ASN A 99 -2.45 0.89 -13.11
C ASN A 99 -3.47 1.52 -12.15
N ASN A 100 -3.12 2.63 -11.51
CA ASN A 100 -4.03 3.39 -10.67
C ASN A 100 -4.18 4.80 -11.24
N ALA A 101 -5.34 5.10 -11.84
CA ALA A 101 -5.64 6.39 -12.47
C ALA A 101 -4.57 6.87 -13.47
N GLY A 102 -4.06 5.96 -14.30
CA GLY A 102 -3.02 6.24 -15.29
C GLY A 102 -1.58 6.13 -14.75
N VAL A 103 -1.40 6.02 -13.43
CA VAL A 103 -0.08 5.83 -12.81
C VAL A 103 0.21 4.34 -12.70
N LYS A 104 1.17 3.86 -13.50
CA LYS A 104 1.70 2.49 -13.42
C LYS A 104 2.64 2.38 -12.23
N THR A 105 2.32 1.50 -11.28
CA THR A 105 3.14 1.18 -10.11
C THR A 105 3.60 -0.26 -10.20
N LYS A 106 4.92 -0.50 -10.09
CA LYS A 106 5.48 -1.84 -10.03
C LYS A 106 5.33 -2.42 -8.62
N VAL A 107 4.78 -3.62 -8.52
CA VAL A 107 4.63 -4.38 -7.27
C VAL A 107 5.57 -5.56 -7.32
N GLU A 108 6.58 -5.53 -6.44
CA GLU A 108 7.53 -6.63 -6.27
C GLU A 108 6.89 -7.78 -5.47
N GLU A 109 7.22 -9.00 -5.87
CA GLU A 109 6.76 -10.23 -5.22
C GLU A 109 7.92 -10.97 -4.57
N GLN A 110 7.60 -11.59 -3.45
CA GLN A 110 8.55 -12.22 -2.55
C GLN A 110 8.14 -13.67 -2.31
N ASP A 111 9.15 -14.52 -2.17
CA ASP A 111 8.99 -15.94 -1.84
C ASP A 111 8.08 -16.69 -2.83
N VAL A 112 8.10 -16.32 -4.12
CA VAL A 112 7.31 -17.00 -5.15
C VAL A 112 7.94 -18.37 -5.38
N VAL A 113 7.19 -19.42 -5.10
CA VAL A 113 7.60 -20.81 -5.36
C VAL A 113 6.57 -21.44 -6.28
N LEU A 114 7.03 -21.98 -7.40
CA LEU A 114 6.20 -22.72 -8.37
C LEU A 114 6.66 -24.18 -8.42
N ASN A 115 5.69 -25.09 -8.36
CA ASN A 115 5.87 -26.52 -8.52
C ASN A 115 5.07 -26.96 -9.74
N PHE A 116 5.73 -27.68 -10.64
CA PHE A 116 5.11 -28.21 -11.84
C PHE A 116 4.97 -29.73 -11.68
N VAL A 117 3.72 -30.21 -11.73
CA VAL A 117 3.39 -31.62 -11.55
C VAL A 117 2.71 -32.13 -12.80
N GLU A 118 3.34 -33.05 -13.52
CA GLU A 118 2.76 -33.64 -14.72
C GLU A 118 1.45 -34.36 -14.36
N ASN A 119 0.37 -34.07 -15.09
CA ASN A 119 -0.95 -34.64 -14.88
C ASN A 119 -1.23 -35.79 -15.86
N ASN A 120 -2.38 -36.45 -15.69
CA ASN A 120 -2.79 -37.58 -16.52
C ASN A 120 -3.21 -37.21 -17.96
N GLU A 121 -3.20 -35.92 -18.32
CA GLU A 121 -3.48 -35.41 -19.68
C GLU A 121 -2.19 -35.00 -20.43
N GLY A 122 -1.01 -35.20 -19.83
CA GLY A 122 0.29 -34.97 -20.50
C GLY A 122 0.79 -33.53 -20.45
N PHE A 123 0.17 -32.67 -19.63
CA PHE A 123 0.66 -31.32 -19.33
C PHE A 123 0.88 -31.16 -17.82
N TYR A 124 1.22 -29.95 -17.35
CA TYR A 124 1.57 -29.73 -15.95
C TYR A 124 0.50 -28.97 -15.18
N ASN A 125 0.16 -29.45 -13.99
CA ASN A 125 -0.45 -28.65 -12.95
C ASN A 125 0.62 -27.71 -12.36
N VAL A 126 0.22 -26.47 -12.07
CA VAL A 126 1.07 -25.48 -11.43
C VAL A 126 0.55 -25.24 -10.03
N GLU A 127 1.37 -25.50 -9.03
CA GLU A 127 1.05 -25.24 -7.63
C GLU A 127 2.09 -24.34 -7.01
N GLY A 128 1.75 -23.62 -5.95
CA GLY A 128 2.74 -22.76 -5.33
C GLY A 128 2.23 -21.84 -4.26
N LYS A 129 3.08 -20.88 -3.92
CA LYS A 129 2.78 -19.82 -2.97
C LYS A 129 3.66 -18.60 -3.26
N GLY A 130 3.25 -17.46 -2.73
CA GLY A 130 4.05 -16.25 -2.76
C GLY A 130 3.49 -15.21 -1.82
N SER A 131 4.13 -14.05 -1.81
CA SER A 131 3.65 -12.90 -1.06
C SER A 131 4.02 -11.59 -1.73
N ASN A 132 3.24 -10.56 -1.47
CA ASN A 132 3.51 -9.19 -1.93
C ASN A 132 2.89 -8.19 -0.94
N MET A 133 2.82 -6.92 -1.31
CA MET A 133 2.27 -5.87 -0.44
C MET A 133 0.77 -6.03 -0.11
N TYR A 134 0.04 -6.88 -0.85
CA TYR A 134 -1.38 -7.19 -0.64
C TYR A 134 -1.60 -8.39 0.29
N GLY A 135 -0.57 -9.21 0.53
CA GLY A 135 -0.62 -10.32 1.46
C GLY A 135 0.07 -11.57 0.94
N LYS A 136 -0.18 -12.69 1.62
CA LYS A 136 0.25 -14.03 1.19
C LYS A 136 -0.83 -14.65 0.31
N TYR A 137 -0.41 -15.42 -0.67
CA TYR A 137 -1.29 -16.13 -1.59
C TYR A 137 -0.76 -17.54 -1.88
N THR A 138 -1.68 -18.44 -2.22
CA THR A 138 -1.37 -19.73 -2.82
C THR A 138 -1.61 -19.67 -4.33
N ILE A 139 -0.91 -20.52 -5.07
CA ILE A 139 -0.98 -20.61 -6.53
C ILE A 139 -1.58 -21.97 -6.91
N SER A 140 -2.51 -21.94 -7.86
CA SER A 140 -2.98 -23.10 -8.60
C SER A 140 -3.04 -22.74 -10.08
N GLY A 141 -2.86 -23.68 -10.99
CA GLY A 141 -2.83 -23.35 -12.41
C GLY A 141 -2.46 -24.52 -13.30
N THR A 142 -2.18 -24.20 -14.56
CA THR A 142 -1.75 -25.16 -15.58
C THR A 142 -0.65 -24.56 -16.45
N LEU A 143 0.22 -25.43 -16.98
CA LEU A 143 1.17 -25.12 -18.04
C LEU A 143 0.95 -26.12 -19.17
N SER A 144 0.59 -25.63 -20.35
CA SER A 144 0.36 -26.46 -21.54
C SER A 144 1.68 -26.91 -22.17
N THR A 145 1.59 -27.88 -23.08
CA THR A 145 2.72 -28.39 -23.88
C THR A 145 3.36 -27.32 -24.77
N GLU A 146 2.61 -26.28 -25.14
CA GLU A 146 3.07 -25.15 -25.95
C GLU A 146 3.75 -24.06 -25.10
N GLY A 147 3.91 -24.27 -23.79
CA GLY A 147 4.52 -23.31 -22.87
C GLY A 147 3.56 -22.23 -22.36
N VAL A 148 2.26 -22.32 -22.66
CA VAL A 148 1.26 -21.37 -22.17
C VAL A 148 0.94 -21.69 -20.71
N ILE A 149 1.20 -20.73 -19.82
CA ILE A 149 0.96 -20.87 -18.38
C ILE A 149 -0.23 -20.02 -17.94
N THR A 150 -1.12 -20.60 -17.13
CA THR A 150 -2.23 -19.91 -16.46
C THR A 150 -2.12 -20.14 -14.96
N ILE A 151 -1.93 -19.07 -14.19
CA ILE A 151 -1.76 -19.06 -12.73
C ILE A 151 -2.94 -18.32 -12.09
N TYR A 152 -3.57 -18.95 -11.10
CA TYR A 152 -4.57 -18.36 -10.23
C TYR A 152 -3.97 -18.09 -8.85
N ARG A 153 -4.05 -16.83 -8.39
CA ARG A 153 -3.62 -16.45 -7.04
C ARG A 153 -4.78 -16.39 -6.08
N HIS A 154 -4.74 -17.26 -5.09
CA HIS A 154 -5.69 -17.30 -3.99
C HIS A 154 -5.09 -16.59 -2.80
N TYR A 155 -5.40 -15.31 -2.66
CA TYR A 155 -5.05 -14.61 -1.43
C TYR A 155 -5.80 -15.27 -0.28
N THR A 156 -5.05 -15.73 0.72
CA THR A 156 -5.69 -16.09 1.98
C THR A 156 -6.39 -14.84 2.46
N SER A 157 -7.72 -14.82 2.34
CA SER A 157 -8.54 -13.78 2.91
C SER A 157 -8.02 -13.58 4.32
N LEU A 158 -7.61 -12.36 4.66
CA LEU A 158 -7.18 -12.04 6.01
C LEU A 158 -8.42 -12.13 6.90
N VAL A 159 -8.93 -13.35 7.12
CA VAL A 159 -9.73 -13.70 8.28
C VAL A 159 -8.89 -13.16 9.42
N ALA A 160 -9.37 -12.08 10.03
CA ALA A 160 -8.64 -11.27 10.99
C ALA A 160 -7.77 -12.20 11.83
N GLN A 161 -6.46 -12.25 11.54
CA GLN A 161 -5.61 -13.28 12.13
C GLN A 161 -5.78 -13.17 13.65
N PRO A 162 -6.23 -14.25 14.34
CA PRO A 162 -6.12 -14.28 15.77
C PRO A 162 -4.63 -14.05 16.06
N THR A 163 -4.37 -12.95 16.79
CA THR A 163 -3.05 -12.58 17.31
C THR A 163 -2.35 -13.85 17.76
N LYS A 164 -1.19 -14.15 17.16
CA LYS A 164 -0.38 -15.36 17.37
C LYS A 164 -0.31 -15.73 18.86
N THR A 165 -1.16 -16.63 19.30
CA THR A 165 -0.90 -17.49 20.45
C THR A 165 -0.10 -18.67 19.93
N ASN A 166 1.06 -18.90 20.55
CA ASN A 166 1.97 -19.99 20.25
C ASN A 166 1.22 -21.32 20.14
N LYS A 167 1.61 -22.13 19.14
CA LYS A 167 1.14 -23.50 18.90
C LYS A 167 1.07 -24.26 20.23
N THR A 168 -0.15 -24.45 20.73
CA THR A 168 -0.44 -25.47 21.73
C THR A 168 -1.79 -26.09 21.36
N LYS A 169 -1.76 -27.42 21.21
CA LYS A 169 -2.87 -28.39 21.20
C LYS A 169 -4.28 -27.81 21.11
N LYS A 170 -4.99 -28.19 20.03
CA LYS A 170 -6.45 -28.16 19.82
C LYS A 170 -7.23 -27.94 21.13
N LYS A 171 -7.39 -26.67 21.54
CA LYS A 171 -8.13 -26.28 22.73
C LYS A 171 -9.52 -25.91 22.24
N GLU A 172 -10.48 -26.70 22.70
CA GLU A 172 -11.91 -26.43 22.69
C GLU A 172 -12.16 -24.92 22.79
N SER A 173 -12.91 -24.39 21.82
CA SER A 173 -13.11 -22.95 21.65
C SER A 173 -13.83 -22.38 22.87
N VAL A 174 -13.05 -21.86 23.81
CA VAL A 174 -13.57 -21.11 24.96
C VAL A 174 -14.47 -20.00 24.39
N PRO A 175 -15.72 -19.86 24.88
CA PRO A 175 -16.62 -18.81 24.44
C PRO A 175 -15.91 -17.46 24.48
N GLN A 176 -15.78 -16.82 23.32
CA GLN A 176 -15.10 -15.54 23.22
C GLN A 176 -15.99 -14.48 23.88
N VAL A 177 -15.68 -14.13 25.14
CA VAL A 177 -16.41 -13.12 25.91
C VAL A 177 -16.39 -11.80 25.13
N LYS A 178 -17.56 -11.27 24.80
CA LYS A 178 -17.70 -9.96 24.13
C LYS A 178 -17.10 -8.87 25.03
N PRO A 179 -16.31 -7.93 24.48
CA PRO A 179 -15.76 -6.83 25.27
C PRO A 179 -16.87 -5.87 25.74
N PRO A 180 -16.62 -5.09 26.81
CA PRO A 180 -17.48 -3.97 27.16
C PRO A 180 -17.41 -2.87 26.08
N PRO A 181 -18.43 -2.01 25.99
CA PRO A 181 -18.44 -0.81 25.16
C PRO A 181 -17.20 0.08 25.28
N THR A 182 -16.69 0.57 24.16
CA THR A 182 -15.68 1.64 24.16
C THR A 182 -16.28 2.92 24.73
N LYS A 183 -15.63 3.50 25.74
CA LYS A 183 -16.01 4.81 26.28
C LYS A 183 -15.74 5.91 25.25
N LEU A 184 -16.73 6.77 25.00
CA LEU A 184 -16.58 7.93 24.12
C LEU A 184 -15.79 9.05 24.83
N ILE A 185 -14.97 9.76 24.07
CA ILE A 185 -14.11 10.84 24.59
C ILE A 185 -14.67 12.16 24.07
N PRO A 186 -15.30 13.00 24.91
CA PRO A 186 -16.02 14.16 24.44
C PRO A 186 -15.10 15.23 23.86
N THR A 187 -13.91 15.45 24.43
CA THR A 187 -13.01 16.58 24.11
C THR A 187 -11.54 16.15 24.04
N GLY A 188 -10.68 17.02 23.51
CA GLY A 188 -9.22 16.88 23.61
C GLY A 188 -8.59 15.86 22.67
N VAL A 189 -9.39 15.20 21.83
CA VAL A 189 -8.92 14.24 20.82
C VAL A 189 -9.55 14.54 19.47
N VAL A 190 -8.86 14.18 18.38
CA VAL A 190 -9.43 14.27 17.03
C VAL A 190 -10.55 13.24 16.94
N CYS A 191 -11.77 13.72 16.71
CA CYS A 191 -12.97 12.91 16.56
C CYS A 191 -13.44 12.95 15.11
N LEU A 192 -13.78 11.78 14.55
CA LEU A 192 -14.43 11.59 13.27
C LEU A 192 -15.80 10.97 13.56
N ARG A 193 -16.87 11.58 13.07
CA ARG A 193 -18.23 11.03 13.18
C ARG A 193 -18.90 11.04 11.82
N GLY A 194 -19.50 9.93 11.45
CA GLY A 194 -20.07 9.76 10.12
C GLY A 194 -20.95 8.54 10.00
N LYS A 195 -21.19 8.12 8.76
CA LYS A 195 -22.01 6.95 8.43
C LYS A 195 -21.18 5.95 7.64
N LEU A 196 -21.18 4.70 8.10
CA LEU A 196 -20.68 3.55 7.37
C LEU A 196 -21.81 3.02 6.48
N VAL A 197 -21.61 3.10 5.17
CA VAL A 197 -22.56 2.62 4.17
C VAL A 197 -21.92 1.48 3.38
N ARG A 198 -22.70 0.43 3.15
CA ARG A 198 -22.37 -0.61 2.18
C ARG A 198 -22.76 -0.10 0.79
N ASN A 199 -21.80 0.03 -0.12
CA ASN A 199 -22.14 0.42 -1.48
C ASN A 199 -22.67 -0.81 -2.21
N THR A 200 -23.99 -0.99 -2.24
CA THR A 200 -24.67 -2.11 -2.90
C THR A 200 -25.16 -1.73 -4.30
N SER A 201 -24.64 -0.67 -4.92
CA SER A 201 -25.10 -0.24 -6.23
C SER A 201 -24.76 -1.30 -7.28
N GLU A 202 -25.67 -2.24 -7.51
CA GLU A 202 -25.61 -3.24 -8.58
C GLU A 202 -25.70 -2.62 -9.99
N GLY A 203 -25.97 -1.32 -10.08
CA GLY A 203 -26.35 -0.66 -11.33
C GLY A 203 -25.24 -0.04 -12.18
N ILE A 204 -24.40 0.88 -11.67
CA ILE A 204 -23.74 1.86 -12.58
C ILE A 204 -22.33 2.32 -12.13
N SER A 205 -21.82 1.93 -10.96
CA SER A 205 -20.47 2.38 -10.57
C SER A 205 -19.39 1.51 -11.22
N LEU A 206 -18.57 2.13 -12.09
CA LEU A 206 -17.32 1.55 -12.62
C LEU A 206 -16.36 1.09 -11.50
N ASP A 207 -16.54 1.58 -10.28
CA ASP A 207 -15.85 1.11 -9.08
C ASP A 207 -16.54 -0.11 -8.46
N LYS A 208 -16.62 -1.21 -9.22
CA LYS A 208 -17.19 -2.53 -8.85
C LYS A 208 -16.55 -3.19 -7.60
N TYR A 209 -15.61 -2.49 -6.94
CA TYR A 209 -14.75 -3.00 -5.89
C TYR A 209 -14.87 -2.22 -4.57
N CYS A 210 -15.60 -1.09 -4.55
CA CYS A 210 -15.86 -0.36 -3.32
C CYS A 210 -16.94 -1.08 -2.52
N ILE A 211 -16.56 -1.78 -1.45
CA ILE A 211 -17.53 -2.51 -0.64
C ILE A 211 -18.10 -1.59 0.43
N HIS A 212 -17.25 -0.85 1.16
CA HIS A 212 -17.67 0.06 2.20
C HIS A 212 -17.14 1.47 2.01
N LYS A 213 -18.00 2.44 2.30
CA LYS A 213 -17.66 3.85 2.35
C LYS A 213 -18.07 4.42 3.70
N ILE A 214 -17.16 5.13 4.35
CA ILE A 214 -17.43 5.93 5.55
C ILE A 214 -17.26 7.38 5.16
N THR A 215 -18.31 8.17 5.31
CA THR A 215 -18.25 9.63 5.12
C THR A 215 -18.79 10.33 6.33
N GLY A 216 -18.27 11.52 6.61
CA GLY A 216 -18.76 12.35 7.70
C GLY A 216 -17.87 13.55 7.95
N MET A 217 -17.88 13.98 9.21
CA MET A 217 -17.17 15.15 9.67
C MET A 217 -16.15 14.82 10.74
N TRP A 218 -15.10 15.62 10.81
CA TRP A 218 -14.10 15.56 11.86
C TRP A 218 -13.93 16.91 12.53
N ALA A 219 -13.61 16.88 13.82
CA ALA A 219 -13.33 18.04 14.64
C ALA A 219 -12.36 17.68 15.79
N MET A 220 -11.90 18.70 16.53
CA MET A 220 -11.06 18.56 17.73
C MET A 220 -11.89 18.25 18.99
N GLY A 221 -12.78 17.27 18.88
CA GLY A 221 -13.70 16.87 19.95
C GLY A 221 -15.02 16.36 19.38
N LEU A 222 -15.64 15.41 20.07
CA LEU A 222 -16.97 14.92 19.72
C LEU A 222 -18.04 15.97 20.06
N ASP A 223 -17.84 16.70 21.17
CA ASP A 223 -18.69 17.81 21.60
C ASP A 223 -18.93 18.83 20.49
N LYS A 224 -17.90 19.15 19.70
CA LYS A 224 -17.98 20.08 18.57
C LYS A 224 -18.90 19.59 17.46
N ILE A 225 -18.80 18.31 17.11
CA ILE A 225 -19.67 17.72 16.09
C ILE A 225 -21.12 17.64 16.58
N LEU A 226 -21.31 17.29 17.85
CA LEU A 226 -22.65 17.19 18.44
C LEU A 226 -23.33 18.55 18.64
N ALA A 227 -22.57 19.60 18.91
CA ALA A 227 -23.09 20.95 19.11
C ALA A 227 -23.51 21.64 17.78
N ASP A 228 -23.03 21.15 16.63
CA ASP A 228 -23.37 21.67 15.31
C ASP A 228 -23.36 20.55 14.25
N PRO A 229 -24.38 19.65 14.26
CA PRO A 229 -24.41 18.49 13.37
C PRO A 229 -24.47 18.83 11.88
N GLU A 230 -24.97 20.02 11.53
CA GLU A 230 -25.06 20.52 10.16
C GLU A 230 -23.83 21.36 9.77
N ASN A 231 -22.85 21.51 10.68
CA ASN A 231 -21.64 22.32 10.49
C ASN A 231 -21.92 23.76 10.02
N SER A 232 -23.01 24.35 10.53
CA SER A 232 -23.43 25.72 10.23
C SER A 232 -22.36 26.77 10.58
N LYS A 233 -21.50 26.48 11.57
CA LYS A 233 -20.39 27.33 12.02
C LYS A 233 -19.10 27.09 11.24
N GLY A 234 -19.01 26.02 10.46
CA GLY A 234 -17.81 25.65 9.71
C GLY A 234 -16.63 25.19 10.57
N GLU A 235 -16.85 24.85 11.84
CA GLU A 235 -15.81 24.35 12.77
C GLU A 235 -15.40 22.90 12.48
N CYS A 236 -16.23 22.15 11.76
CA CYS A 236 -15.96 20.78 11.34
C CYS A 236 -15.48 20.72 9.89
N SER A 237 -14.80 19.63 9.53
CA SER A 237 -14.33 19.38 8.16
C SER A 237 -14.66 17.97 7.71
N ASN A 238 -14.79 17.76 6.40
CA ASN A 238 -15.21 16.46 5.87
C ASN A 238 -14.06 15.44 5.90
N PHE A 239 -14.41 14.17 6.09
CA PHE A 239 -13.52 13.04 5.87
C PHE A 239 -14.23 11.94 5.08
N GLU A 240 -13.43 11.10 4.43
CA GLU A 240 -13.90 9.93 3.69
C GLU A 240 -12.91 8.78 3.86
N TYR A 241 -13.41 7.60 4.24
CA TYR A 241 -12.71 6.33 4.18
C TYR A 241 -13.40 5.36 3.23
N GLU A 242 -12.60 4.59 2.51
CA GLU A 242 -13.06 3.61 1.54
C GLU A 242 -12.36 2.28 1.78
N HIS A 243 -13.13 1.20 1.86
CA HIS A 243 -12.61 -0.16 1.86
C HIS A 243 -12.93 -0.83 0.53
N LYS A 244 -11.86 -1.08 -0.24
CA LYS A 244 -11.90 -1.90 -1.44
C LYS A 244 -11.57 -3.33 -1.05
N ALA A 245 -12.50 -4.24 -1.28
CA ALA A 245 -12.27 -5.67 -1.07
C ALA A 245 -12.51 -6.41 -2.39
N SER A 246 -11.58 -7.30 -2.70
CA SER A 246 -11.69 -8.24 -3.81
C SER A 246 -12.39 -9.50 -3.32
N GLY A 247 -13.66 -9.69 -3.68
CA GLY A 247 -14.42 -10.91 -3.38
C GLY A 247 -15.83 -10.63 -2.84
N GLY A 248 -16.74 -11.58 -3.03
CA GLY A 248 -18.15 -11.52 -2.59
C GLY A 248 -18.33 -11.67 -1.08
N VAL A 249 -17.66 -10.84 -0.28
CA VAL A 249 -17.75 -10.91 1.18
C VAL A 249 -19.09 -10.31 1.64
N THR A 250 -19.91 -11.13 2.31
CA THR A 250 -21.25 -10.73 2.80
C THR A 250 -21.23 -10.10 4.19
N ALA A 251 -20.15 -10.26 4.96
CA ALA A 251 -20.02 -9.69 6.30
C ALA A 251 -20.10 -8.15 6.30
N PHE A 252 -20.77 -7.59 7.31
CA PHE A 252 -20.87 -6.16 7.55
C PHE A 252 -20.98 -5.92 9.07
N PRO A 253 -20.16 -5.05 9.67
CA PRO A 253 -19.05 -4.27 9.08
C PRO A 253 -17.83 -5.15 8.71
N LEU A 254 -16.92 -4.62 7.87
CA LEU A 254 -15.72 -5.33 7.42
C LEU A 254 -14.48 -4.73 8.07
N SER A 255 -13.79 -5.56 8.84
CA SER A 255 -12.46 -5.24 9.34
C SER A 255 -11.45 -5.33 8.20
N GLY A 256 -10.49 -4.42 8.14
CA GLY A 256 -9.49 -4.41 7.10
C GLY A 256 -8.85 -3.05 6.86
N LYS A 257 -8.14 -2.95 5.74
CA LYS A 257 -7.47 -1.74 5.31
C LYS A 257 -8.46 -0.80 4.62
N TYR A 258 -8.49 0.45 5.06
CA TYR A 258 -9.23 1.54 4.43
C TYR A 258 -8.23 2.52 3.81
N ASN A 259 -8.59 3.10 2.68
CA ASN A 259 -7.93 4.28 2.13
C ASN A 259 -8.73 5.49 2.61
N GLY A 260 -8.05 6.48 3.18
CA GLY A 260 -8.73 7.57 3.83
C GLY A 260 -8.17 8.93 3.43
N SER A 261 -9.02 9.94 3.49
CA SER A 261 -8.59 11.33 3.39
C SER A 261 -9.52 12.24 4.18
N PHE A 262 -9.04 13.42 4.53
CA PHE A 262 -9.85 14.45 5.14
C PHE A 262 -9.40 15.83 4.69
N LEU A 263 -10.30 16.81 4.80
CA LEU A 263 -10.03 18.20 4.46
C LEU A 263 -9.58 18.98 5.69
N VAL A 264 -8.69 19.94 5.50
CA VAL A 264 -8.26 20.90 6.52
C VAL A 264 -8.53 22.31 6.01
N ASN A 265 -9.20 23.12 6.81
CA ASN A 265 -9.44 24.52 6.49
C ASN A 265 -8.12 25.31 6.58
N ALA A 266 -7.87 26.19 5.61
CA ALA A 266 -6.73 27.09 5.67
C ALA A 266 -6.95 28.16 6.76
N PRO A 267 -5.88 28.62 7.47
CA PRO A 267 -6.00 29.54 8.60
C PRO A 267 -6.70 30.89 8.31
N HIS A 268 -6.70 31.33 7.04
CA HIS A 268 -7.21 32.63 6.62
C HIS A 268 -8.36 32.51 5.61
N GLY A 269 -9.19 31.47 5.72
CA GLY A 269 -10.32 31.26 4.81
C GLY A 269 -9.91 30.90 3.38
N GLY A 270 -8.66 30.47 3.17
CA GLY A 270 -8.16 29.99 1.88
C GLY A 270 -8.68 28.61 1.50
N ALA A 271 -8.20 28.10 0.36
CA ALA A 271 -8.58 26.79 -0.17
C ALA A 271 -8.31 25.67 0.85
N LYS A 272 -9.27 24.74 0.97
CA LYS A 272 -9.13 23.57 1.84
C LYS A 272 -8.05 22.64 1.29
N THR A 273 -7.18 22.14 2.18
CA THR A 273 -6.14 21.18 1.80
C THR A 273 -6.63 19.76 2.08
N LYS A 274 -6.52 18.87 1.09
CA LYS A 274 -6.81 17.44 1.25
C LYS A 274 -5.58 16.73 1.82
N ILE A 275 -5.76 16.04 2.95
CA ILE A 275 -4.72 15.24 3.58
C ILE A 275 -5.04 13.76 3.40
N GLU A 276 -4.16 13.05 2.69
CA GLU A 276 -4.25 11.61 2.47
C GLU A 276 -3.76 10.83 3.69
N GLU A 277 -4.44 9.73 3.97
CA GLU A 277 -4.14 8.83 5.08
C GLU A 277 -3.71 7.46 4.60
N LYS A 278 -2.62 6.98 5.20
CA LYS A 278 -1.94 5.77 4.80
C LYS A 278 -2.11 4.70 5.87
N ASN A 279 -2.34 3.48 5.40
CA ASN A 279 -2.40 2.28 6.24
C ASN A 279 -3.47 2.36 7.35
N VAL A 280 -4.61 2.99 7.06
CA VAL A 280 -5.75 2.98 7.98
C VAL A 280 -6.26 1.54 8.06
N MET A 281 -6.19 0.95 9.25
CA MET A 281 -6.66 -0.39 9.54
C MET A 281 -7.76 -0.28 10.59
N LEU A 282 -8.96 -0.74 10.26
CA LEU A 282 -10.11 -0.76 11.17
C LEU A 282 -10.46 -2.20 11.52
N LYS A 283 -10.75 -2.44 12.78
CA LYS A 283 -11.21 -3.71 13.32
C LYS A 283 -12.51 -3.47 14.07
N PHE A 284 -13.55 -4.17 13.64
CA PHE A 284 -14.87 -4.13 14.26
C PHE A 284 -15.01 -5.36 15.14
N ARG A 285 -15.43 -5.16 16.38
CA ARG A 285 -15.69 -6.23 17.34
C ARG A 285 -17.01 -5.96 18.04
N GLU A 286 -17.95 -6.88 17.90
CA GLU A 286 -19.23 -6.80 18.61
C GLU A 286 -19.00 -6.77 20.13
N ASN A 287 -19.66 -5.87 20.84
CA ASN A 287 -19.55 -5.68 22.28
C ASN A 287 -20.77 -6.25 23.03
N THR A 288 -20.78 -6.15 24.36
CA THR A 288 -21.87 -6.65 25.21
C THR A 288 -23.22 -5.94 25.00
N GLU A 289 -23.24 -4.77 24.36
CA GLU A 289 -24.47 -4.01 24.06
C GLU A 289 -25.03 -4.30 22.64
N GLY A 290 -24.38 -5.20 21.90
CA GLY A 290 -24.85 -5.68 20.59
C GLY A 290 -24.57 -4.71 19.42
N TYR A 291 -23.68 -3.74 19.60
CA TYR A 291 -23.07 -2.97 18.50
C TYR A 291 -21.57 -3.23 18.46
N HIS A 292 -20.80 -2.50 17.63
CA HIS A 292 -19.38 -2.77 17.45
C HIS A 292 -18.49 -1.73 18.13
N ASN A 293 -17.50 -2.18 18.88
CA ASN A 293 -16.31 -1.40 19.16
C ASN A 293 -15.45 -1.35 17.89
N VAL A 294 -14.84 -0.19 17.65
CA VAL A 294 -13.89 0.01 16.56
C VAL A 294 -12.51 0.25 17.13
N GLU A 295 -11.54 -0.54 16.70
CA GLU A 295 -10.13 -0.39 17.03
C GLU A 295 -9.33 -0.26 15.74
N GLY A 296 -8.20 0.44 15.78
CA GLY A 296 -7.41 0.59 14.57
C GLY A 296 -6.12 1.36 14.74
N LYS A 297 -5.49 1.60 13.59
CA LYS A 297 -4.28 2.43 13.48
C LYS A 297 -4.20 3.04 12.09
N GLY A 298 -3.47 4.13 11.98
CA GLY A 298 -3.20 4.78 10.71
C GLY A 298 -2.00 5.71 10.78
N SER A 299 -1.75 6.40 9.68
CA SER A 299 -0.70 7.41 9.59
C SER A 299 -1.03 8.46 8.56
N ASN A 300 -0.60 9.70 8.80
CA ASN A 300 -0.69 10.80 7.85
C ASN A 300 0.54 11.72 8.00
N VAL A 301 0.47 12.93 7.44
CA VAL A 301 1.58 13.90 7.49
C VAL A 301 1.96 14.34 8.91
N TRP A 302 1.08 14.13 9.89
CA TRP A 302 1.31 14.48 11.31
C TRP A 302 1.86 13.35 12.15
N GLY A 303 1.97 12.14 11.59
CA GLY A 303 2.57 10.99 12.24
C GLY A 303 1.64 9.79 12.32
N LYS A 304 1.97 8.88 13.22
CA LYS A 304 1.22 7.64 13.46
C LYS A 304 0.20 7.87 14.56
N TYR A 305 -0.96 7.24 14.42
CA TYR A 305 -2.03 7.30 15.42
C TYR A 305 -2.70 5.94 15.60
N SER A 306 -3.26 5.70 16.79
CA SER A 306 -4.23 4.62 17.01
C SER A 306 -5.66 5.15 16.89
N ILE A 307 -6.60 4.25 16.62
CA ILE A 307 -8.03 4.54 16.49
C ILE A 307 -8.78 3.74 17.54
N THR A 308 -9.69 4.40 18.25
CA THR A 308 -10.70 3.78 19.12
C THR A 308 -12.07 4.36 18.78
N GLY A 309 -13.15 3.61 18.92
CA GLY A 309 -14.47 4.11 18.56
C GLY A 309 -15.59 3.12 18.71
N THR A 310 -16.73 3.48 18.13
CA THR A 310 -17.96 2.69 18.10
C THR A 310 -18.62 2.78 16.72
N LEU A 311 -19.36 1.74 16.36
CA LEU A 311 -20.26 1.70 15.22
C LEU A 311 -21.62 1.20 15.71
N SER A 312 -22.65 2.03 15.59
CA SER A 312 -24.03 1.72 15.96
C SER A 312 -24.67 0.73 14.99
N LYS A 313 -25.85 0.20 15.34
CA LYS A 313 -26.61 -0.72 14.48
C LYS A 313 -27.14 -0.04 13.22
N GLU A 314 -27.36 1.26 13.30
CA GLU A 314 -27.87 2.13 12.22
C GLU A 314 -26.75 2.58 11.26
N GLY A 315 -25.52 2.13 11.50
CA GLY A 315 -24.35 2.46 10.69
C GLY A 315 -23.68 3.78 11.07
N GLU A 316 -24.06 4.41 12.18
CA GLU A 316 -23.36 5.61 12.67
C GLU A 316 -22.03 5.22 13.31
N ILE A 317 -20.94 5.82 12.83
CA ILE A 317 -19.58 5.50 13.29
C ILE A 317 -18.94 6.71 13.95
N THR A 318 -18.35 6.52 15.12
CA THR A 318 -17.57 7.53 15.84
C THR A 318 -16.17 6.98 16.11
N LEU A 319 -15.13 7.67 15.62
CA LEU A 319 -13.73 7.28 15.73
C LEU A 319 -12.92 8.40 16.40
N PHE A 320 -12.07 8.03 17.35
CA PHE A 320 -11.12 8.91 18.03
C PHE A 320 -9.71 8.54 17.60
N ARG A 321 -8.92 9.53 17.18
CA ARG A 321 -7.50 9.34 16.86
C ARG A 321 -6.62 9.78 18.02
N HIS A 322 -5.70 8.91 18.39
CA HIS A 322 -4.68 9.16 19.41
C HIS A 322 -3.31 9.18 18.74
N TYR A 323 -2.77 10.38 18.52
CA TYR A 323 -1.45 10.52 17.92
C TYR A 323 -0.36 10.10 18.90
N GLN A 324 0.60 9.33 18.40
CA GLN A 324 1.75 8.96 19.20
C GLN A 324 2.70 10.15 19.30
N ALA A 325 3.09 10.52 20.52
CA ALA A 325 4.11 11.52 20.73
C ALA A 325 5.37 11.13 19.95
N VAL A 326 5.82 12.02 19.05
CA VAL A 326 7.08 11.82 18.35
C VAL A 326 8.18 11.97 19.39
N LYS A 327 8.79 10.84 19.79
CA LYS A 327 9.98 10.88 20.64
C LYS A 327 11.01 11.74 19.92
N ALA A 328 11.31 12.92 20.46
CA ALA A 328 12.32 13.80 19.91
C ALA A 328 13.62 13.02 19.82
N GLN A 329 14.02 12.65 18.60
CA GLN A 329 15.33 12.05 18.37
C GLN A 329 16.34 13.09 18.85
N PRO A 330 17.24 12.76 19.81
CA PRO A 330 18.23 13.71 20.27
C PRO A 330 19.02 14.14 19.03
N LYS A 331 18.92 15.43 18.67
CA LYS A 331 19.69 16.00 17.56
C LYS A 331 21.14 15.67 17.86
N LYS A 332 21.75 14.78 17.10
CA LYS A 332 23.19 14.53 17.16
C LYS A 332 23.84 15.87 16.88
N THR A 333 24.29 16.55 17.93
CA THR A 333 25.11 17.75 17.82
C THR A 333 26.31 17.34 16.99
N LYS A 334 26.37 17.82 15.75
CA LYS A 334 27.57 17.70 14.92
C LYS A 334 28.70 18.29 15.76
N LYS A 335 29.59 17.45 16.30
CA LYS A 335 30.86 17.90 16.87
C LYS A 335 31.52 18.72 15.77
N VAL A 336 31.57 20.03 15.98
CA VAL A 336 32.34 20.95 15.15
C VAL A 336 33.78 20.43 15.24
N ALA A 337 34.29 19.90 14.13
CA ALA A 337 35.67 19.50 14.02
C ALA A 337 36.51 20.77 14.24
N THR A 338 37.26 20.80 15.32
CA THR A 338 38.20 21.88 15.64
C THR A 338 39.16 22.03 14.47
N ALA A 339 39.04 23.15 13.75
CA ALA A 339 39.94 23.51 12.66
C ALA A 339 41.37 23.63 13.22
N LYS A 340 42.27 22.78 12.72
CA LYS A 340 43.71 22.94 12.96
C LYS A 340 44.13 24.31 12.42
N GLN A 341 44.73 25.11 13.30
CA GLN A 341 45.36 26.39 12.99
C GLN A 341 46.36 26.23 11.83
N GLN A 342 46.09 26.87 10.70
CA GLN A 342 47.08 27.10 9.65
C GLN A 342 47.89 28.36 9.98
N LYS A 343 49.21 28.19 9.86
CA LYS A 343 50.27 29.18 10.06
C LYS A 343 50.21 30.28 8.97
N PRO A 344 50.49 31.56 9.27
CA PRO A 344 50.40 32.63 8.29
C PRO A 344 51.64 32.66 7.36
N PRO A 345 51.48 32.88 6.04
CA PRO A 345 52.58 33.27 5.18
C PRO A 345 52.73 34.81 5.12
N ALA A 346 53.98 35.22 4.98
CA ALA A 346 54.47 36.58 5.01
C ALA A 346 54.01 37.44 3.82
N ALA A 347 54.03 38.75 4.09
CA ALA A 347 53.65 39.84 3.24
C ALA A 347 54.34 39.86 1.87
N ASN A 348 53.64 40.38 0.85
CA ASN A 348 54.30 41.22 -0.15
C ASN A 348 53.39 42.36 -0.63
N LYS A 349 53.91 43.57 -0.49
CA LYS A 349 53.35 44.85 -0.96
C LYS A 349 53.65 45.03 -2.45
N LYS A 350 52.70 45.65 -3.18
CA LYS A 350 52.88 46.71 -4.20
C LYS A 350 51.48 47.06 -4.74
N GLN A 351 50.95 48.26 -4.49
CA GLN A 351 51.09 49.48 -5.34
C GLN A 351 50.88 49.12 -6.83
N THR A 352 49.97 49.72 -7.60
CA THR A 352 49.84 51.16 -7.85
C THR A 352 48.60 51.46 -8.75
N THR A 353 48.11 52.70 -8.63
CA THR A 353 47.54 53.58 -9.69
C THR A 353 46.12 53.44 -10.25
N VAL A 354 45.31 54.38 -9.77
CA VAL A 354 44.30 55.24 -10.43
C VAL A 354 44.55 55.51 -11.92
N SER A 355 43.50 55.41 -12.74
CA SER A 355 43.24 56.39 -13.80
C SER A 355 41.76 56.45 -14.20
N ARG A 356 41.34 57.69 -14.42
CA ARG A 356 40.00 58.24 -14.60
C ARG A 356 39.82 58.55 -16.09
N THR A 357 38.71 58.14 -16.70
CA THR A 357 38.20 58.80 -17.91
C THR A 357 36.69 58.64 -18.03
N LYS A 358 36.12 59.57 -18.77
CA LYS A 358 34.80 60.21 -18.62
C LYS A 358 34.05 60.08 -19.95
N THR A 359 32.72 60.02 -19.90
CA THR A 359 31.75 60.42 -20.96
C THR A 359 31.69 59.49 -22.19
N THR A 360 30.54 58.95 -22.63
CA THR A 360 29.40 59.65 -23.26
C THR A 360 28.10 58.82 -23.25
N ALA A 361 26.97 59.51 -23.47
CA ALA A 361 25.60 59.05 -23.37
C ALA A 361 24.96 58.57 -24.69
N SER A 362 24.09 57.55 -24.62
CA SER A 362 22.81 57.39 -25.35
C SER A 362 22.16 56.08 -24.83
N LYS A 363 21.02 56.09 -24.13
CA LYS A 363 19.61 56.18 -24.59
C LYS A 363 19.22 55.09 -25.61
N LEU A 364 18.67 53.94 -25.18
CA LEU A 364 17.27 53.48 -25.43
C LEU A 364 17.06 52.00 -25.00
N GLN A 365 16.00 51.80 -24.20
CA GLN A 365 15.01 50.70 -24.21
C GLN A 365 15.32 49.22 -23.83
N THR A 366 14.43 48.77 -22.92
CA THR A 366 13.81 47.45 -22.66
C THR A 366 14.50 46.37 -21.82
N PRO A 367 13.71 45.60 -21.04
CA PRO A 367 14.06 45.30 -19.65
C PRO A 367 14.68 43.91 -19.42
N HIS A 368 15.49 43.90 -18.38
CA HIS A 368 16.09 42.76 -17.71
C HIS A 368 15.07 41.72 -17.23
N LYS A 369 15.33 40.46 -17.58
CA LYS A 369 14.94 39.29 -16.80
C LYS A 369 15.55 39.39 -15.39
N SER A 370 14.71 39.51 -14.37
CA SER A 370 15.07 39.22 -12.99
C SER A 370 14.72 37.76 -12.68
N PHE A 371 15.75 36.97 -12.37
CA PHE A 371 15.59 35.70 -11.68
C PHE A 371 15.14 36.00 -10.24
N THR A 372 13.93 35.58 -9.89
CA THR A 372 13.51 35.43 -8.49
C THR A 372 13.56 33.94 -8.14
N PRO A 373 14.16 33.55 -7.00
CA PRO A 373 14.05 32.18 -6.53
C PRO A 373 12.62 31.94 -6.05
N SER A 374 11.92 31.03 -6.73
CA SER A 374 10.60 30.55 -6.36
C SER A 374 10.68 29.75 -5.06
N THR A 375 10.34 30.39 -3.93
CA THR A 375 9.97 29.68 -2.71
C THR A 375 8.50 29.28 -2.81
N ASN A 376 8.27 27.98 -2.88
CA ASN A 376 6.95 27.35 -2.97
C ASN A 376 6.11 27.68 -1.71
N PRO A 377 5.04 28.50 -1.81
CA PRO A 377 4.27 28.96 -0.64
C PRO A 377 3.50 27.85 0.07
N ASN A 378 3.37 26.67 -0.54
CA ASN A 378 2.68 25.51 0.05
C ASN A 378 3.43 24.82 1.19
N ILE A 379 4.76 25.04 1.32
CA ILE A 379 5.54 24.43 2.41
C ILE A 379 5.40 25.23 3.72
N ALA A 380 5.36 26.57 3.63
CA ALA A 380 5.28 27.44 4.80
C ALA A 380 3.93 27.38 5.55
N ALA A 381 2.82 27.23 4.81
CA ALA A 381 1.50 27.05 5.41
C ALA A 381 1.37 25.70 6.15
N GLY A 382 2.02 24.66 5.64
CA GLY A 382 2.12 23.35 6.29
C GLY A 382 2.87 23.42 7.61
N GLU A 383 4.02 24.12 7.68
CA GLU A 383 4.79 24.26 8.90
C GLU A 383 4.08 25.07 9.99
N TYR A 384 3.29 26.10 9.65
CA TYR A 384 2.55 26.88 10.64
C TYR A 384 1.40 26.10 11.30
N LEU A 385 0.66 25.31 10.50
CA LEU A 385 -0.35 24.38 11.00
C LEU A 385 0.30 23.27 11.83
N LEU A 386 1.46 22.76 11.39
CA LEU A 386 2.25 21.78 12.13
C LEU A 386 2.72 22.31 13.48
N GLU A 387 3.14 23.58 13.54
CA GLU A 387 3.63 24.20 14.77
C GLU A 387 2.48 24.51 15.73
N ARG A 388 1.33 24.98 15.25
CA ARG A 388 0.14 25.10 16.12
C ARG A 388 -0.38 23.74 16.59
N PHE A 389 -0.37 22.71 15.75
CA PHE A 389 -0.76 21.36 16.13
C PHE A 389 0.24 20.73 17.11
N ARG A 390 1.55 20.98 16.94
CA ARG A 390 2.60 20.59 17.90
C ARG A 390 2.49 21.33 19.22
N ILE A 391 2.26 22.65 19.21
CA ILE A 391 2.02 23.45 20.41
C ILE A 391 0.78 22.94 21.14
N LEU A 392 -0.30 22.61 20.42
CA LEU A 392 -1.52 22.05 21.01
C LEU A 392 -1.30 20.66 21.60
N LEU A 393 -0.60 19.77 20.88
CA LEU A 393 -0.25 18.41 21.34
C LEU A 393 0.80 18.40 22.46
N SER A 394 1.62 19.45 22.60
CA SER A 394 2.60 19.58 23.68
C SER A 394 2.01 20.10 25.00
N ARG A 395 0.77 20.61 24.95
CA ARG A 395 0.01 21.14 26.10
C ARG A 395 -1.05 20.18 26.62
N LEU A 396 -1.26 19.05 25.92
CA LEU A 396 -1.99 17.87 26.37
C LEU A 396 -0.98 16.84 26.87
#